data_AF-A0A7W1JX94-F1
#
_entry.id   AF-A0A7W1JX94-F1
#
_cell.length_a   1.000
_cell.length_b   1.000
_cell.length_c   1.000
_cell.angle_alpha   90.00
_cell.angle_beta   90.00
_cell.angle_gamma   90.00
#
_symmetry.space_group_name_H-M   'P 1'
#
loop_
_entity.id
_entity.type
_entity.pdbx_description
1 polymer ?
#
loop_
_entity_poly.entity_id
_entity_poly.type
_entity_poly.pdbx_seq_one_letter_code
_entity_poly.pdbx_strand_id
1 'polypeptide(L)' 'MRDSSTSQVAPDEFVEFFPTGQPVKGEYHCSECGYGVTIVRALPLCPMCGGTSWEQSAWSPFSRSPLR' A
#
# COMPACT_ATOMS: atom_id res chain seq x y z
N MET A 1 -42.43 -11.52 1.55
CA MET A 1 -41.35 -10.52 1.61
C MET A 1 -40.08 -11.25 2.05
N ARG A 2 -39.07 -11.37 1.19
CA ARG A 2 -37.74 -11.91 1.54
C ARG A 2 -36.75 -10.78 1.29
N ASP A 3 -36.21 -10.21 2.37
CA ASP A 3 -35.08 -9.28 2.30
C ASP A 3 -33.81 -10.13 2.20
N SER A 4 -33.26 -10.24 1.00
CA SER A 4 -31.92 -10.77 0.79
C SER A 4 -31.00 -9.57 0.62
N SER A 5 -30.56 -8.97 1.73
CA SER A 5 -29.48 -8.00 1.74
C SER A 5 -28.15 -8.70 1.42
N THR A 6 -27.85 -8.87 0.14
CA THR A 6 -26.51 -9.21 -0.35
C THR A 6 -25.64 -7.97 -0.20
N SER A 7 -24.72 -7.98 0.76
CA SER A 7 -23.65 -6.99 0.87
C SER A 7 -22.75 -7.07 -0.36
N GLN A 8 -22.97 -6.20 -1.34
CA GLN A 8 -22.01 -5.94 -2.42
C GLN A 8 -20.77 -5.28 -1.81
N VAL A 9 -19.71 -6.06 -1.63
CA VAL A 9 -18.36 -5.53 -1.38
C VAL A 9 -17.97 -4.76 -2.65
N ALA A 10 -17.82 -3.44 -2.54
CA ALA A 10 -17.32 -2.63 -3.64
C ALA A 10 -15.89 -3.10 -3.97
N PRO A 11 -15.53 -3.33 -5.24
CA PRO A 11 -14.23 -3.89 -5.64
C PRO A 11 -13.03 -2.93 -5.45
N ASP A 12 -13.20 -1.81 -4.74
CA ASP A 12 -12.28 -0.67 -4.76
C ASP A 12 -11.46 -0.50 -3.47
N GLU A 13 -11.48 -1.47 -2.56
CA GLU A 13 -10.79 -1.35 -1.25
C GLU A 13 -9.75 -2.46 -1.00
N PHE A 14 -9.09 -2.93 -2.06
CA PHE A 14 -7.96 -3.85 -1.93
C PHE A 14 -6.65 -3.10 -2.21
N VAL A 15 -5.80 -2.96 -1.19
CA VAL A 15 -4.44 -2.44 -1.34
C VAL A 15 -3.53 -3.59 -1.77
N GLU A 16 -2.84 -3.43 -2.90
CA GLU A 16 -1.85 -4.41 -3.36
C GLU A 16 -0.57 -4.30 -2.53
N PHE A 17 -0.13 -5.45 -2.02
CA PHE A 17 1.12 -5.58 -1.27
C PHE A 17 2.23 -6.14 -2.15
N PHE A 18 3.38 -5.50 -2.07
CA PHE A 18 4.58 -5.82 -2.83
C PHE A 18 5.62 -6.46 -1.90
N PRO A 19 6.02 -7.72 -2.14
CA PRO A 19 7.07 -8.37 -1.37
C PRO A 19 8.46 -7.79 -1.65
N THR A 20 9.33 -7.95 -0.66
CA THR A 20 10.78 -7.72 -0.79
C THR A 20 11.35 -8.54 -1.96
N GLY A 21 12.30 -7.94 -2.68
CA GLY A 21 12.92 -8.51 -3.87
C GLY A 21 12.16 -8.23 -5.15
N GLN A 22 10.90 -7.79 -5.10
CA GLN A 22 10.13 -7.50 -6.30
C GLN A 22 10.70 -6.27 -7.04
N PRO A 23 10.95 -6.37 -8.37
CA PRO A 23 11.40 -5.25 -9.16
C PRO A 23 10.26 -4.27 -9.41
N VAL A 24 10.39 -3.06 -8.87
CA VAL A 24 9.38 -2.00 -8.95
C VAL A 24 10.03 -0.62 -9.08
N LYS A 25 9.23 0.38 -9.42
CA LYS A 25 9.68 1.78 -9.41
C LYS A 25 8.59 2.66 -8.83
N GLY A 26 8.96 3.51 -7.89
CA GLY A 26 8.02 4.42 -7.23
C GLY A 26 8.33 4.59 -5.76
N GLU A 27 7.39 5.23 -5.05
CA GLU A 27 7.42 5.35 -3.60
C GLU A 27 6.61 4.23 -2.96
N TYR A 28 7.17 3.65 -1.89
CA TYR A 28 6.59 2.54 -1.17
C TYR A 28 6.70 2.77 0.33
N HIS A 29 5.69 2.35 1.07
CA HIS A 29 5.67 2.37 2.54
C HIS A 29 5.67 0.95 3.09
N CYS A 30 6.43 0.70 4.15
CA CYS A 30 6.40 -0.58 4.83
C CYS A 30 5.03 -0.77 5.50
N SER A 31 4.38 -1.89 5.23
CA SER A 31 3.04 -2.20 5.72
C SER A 31 2.99 -2.38 7.24
N GLU A 32 4.14 -2.63 7.86
CA GLU A 32 4.24 -2.94 9.29
C GLU A 32 4.55 -1.71 10.14
N CYS A 33 5.42 -0.81 9.66
CA CYS A 33 5.89 0.36 10.43
C CYS A 33 5.70 1.70 9.73
N GLY A 34 5.26 1.72 8.48
CA GLY A 34 5.03 2.94 7.69
C GLY A 34 6.30 3.61 7.15
N TYR A 35 7.49 3.03 7.33
CA TYR A 35 8.73 3.62 6.80
C TYR A 35 8.69 3.71 5.26
N GLY A 36 9.02 4.88 4.72
CA GLY A 36 8.94 5.15 3.28
C GLY A 36 10.26 5.12 2.54
N VAL A 37 10.22 4.61 1.31
CA VAL A 37 11.37 4.48 0.41
C VAL A 37 10.99 4.78 -1.03
N THR A 38 11.92 5.37 -1.78
CA THR A 38 11.82 5.45 -3.24
C THR A 38 12.68 4.36 -3.88
N ILE A 39 12.04 3.49 -4.66
CA ILE A 39 12.68 2.34 -5.32
C ILE A 39 12.82 2.61 -6.83
N VAL A 40 13.94 2.17 -7.39
CA VAL A 40 14.19 2.17 -8.85
C VAL A 40 14.63 0.79 -9.37
N ARG A 41 14.69 -0.22 -8.48
CA ARG A 41 15.12 -1.60 -8.75
C ARG A 41 14.25 -2.56 -7.94
N ALA A 42 14.82 -3.26 -6.96
CA ALA A 42 14.10 -4.23 -6.13
C ALA A 42 13.75 -3.65 -4.76
N LEU A 43 12.61 -4.04 -4.20
CA LEU A 43 12.23 -3.70 -2.82
C LEU A 43 13.21 -4.34 -1.82
N PRO A 44 13.80 -3.57 -0.89
CA PRO A 44 14.64 -4.11 0.17
C PRO A 44 13.79 -4.65 1.33
N LEU A 45 14.46 -5.30 2.30
CA LEU A 45 13.87 -5.44 3.64
C LEU A 45 13.71 -4.05 4.26
N CYS A 46 12.66 -3.87 5.08
CA CYS A 46 12.49 -2.61 5.79
C CYS A 46 13.66 -2.39 6.77
N PRO A 47 14.43 -1.29 6.65
CA PRO A 47 15.58 -1.04 7.51
C PRO A 47 15.19 -0.73 8.96
N MET A 48 13.91 -0.42 9.21
CA MET A 48 13.42 -0.07 10.55
C MET A 48 12.92 -1.28 11.33
N CYS A 49 12.14 -2.16 10.71
CA CYS A 49 11.50 -3.30 11.40
C CYS A 49 11.89 -4.68 10.84
N GLY A 50 12.63 -4.74 9.73
CA GLY A 50 12.92 -5.99 9.02
C GLY A 50 11.74 -6.55 8.21
N GLY A 51 10.62 -5.83 8.16
CA GLY A 51 9.41 -6.24 7.44
C GLY A 51 9.63 -6.46 5.95
N THR A 52 8.83 -7.36 5.38
CA THR A 52 9.00 -7.82 3.99
C THR A 52 7.92 -7.31 3.03
N SER A 53 6.88 -6.68 3.56
CA SER A 53 5.69 -6.28 2.81
C SER A 53 5.62 -4.77 2.65
N TRP A 54 5.41 -4.32 1.42
CA TRP A 54 5.38 -2.91 1.06
C TRP A 54 4.08 -2.55 0.36
N GLU A 55 3.53 -1.39 0.67
CA GLU A 55 2.38 -0.82 -0.03
C GLU A 55 2.90 0.25 -1.01
N GLN A 56 2.37 0.27 -2.23
CA GLN A 56 2.70 1.37 -3.13
C GLN A 56 1.99 2.64 -2.66
N SER A 57 2.77 3.68 -2.36
CA SER A 57 2.18 4.96 -2.06
C SER A 57 1.55 5.51 -3.33
N ALA A 58 0.22 5.66 -3.32
CA ALA A 58 -0.49 6.53 -4.26
C ALA A 58 -0.20 8.02 -4.00
N TRP A 59 0.68 8.32 -3.03
CA TRP A 59 1.01 9.67 -2.64
C TRP A 59 1.63 10.44 -3.81
N SER A 60 0.92 11.48 -4.21
CA SER A 60 1.41 12.55 -5.07
C SER A 60 1.66 13.74 -4.15
N PRO A 61 2.68 14.59 -4.37
CA PRO A 61 2.81 15.84 -3.63
C PRO A 61 1.57 16.75 -3.71
N PHE A 62 0.60 16.43 -4.59
CA PHE A 62 -0.69 17.09 -4.74
C PHE A 62 -1.91 16.31 -4.22
N SER A 63 -1.75 15.12 -3.63
CA SER A 63 -2.87 14.47 -2.96
C SER A 63 -3.22 15.28 -1.71
N ARG A 64 -4.31 16.04 -1.80
CA ARG A 64 -4.88 16.79 -0.68
C ARG A 64 -5.03 15.85 0.50
N SER A 65 -4.32 16.13 1.59
CA SER A 65 -4.75 15.69 2.91
C SER A 65 -6.12 16.35 3.16
N PRO A 66 -7.21 15.61 3.38
CA PRO A 66 -8.44 16.24 3.86
C PRO A 66 -8.13 16.79 5.26
N LEU A 67 -8.14 18.12 5.39
CA LEU A 67 -8.11 18.80 6.67
C LEU A 67 -9.21 18.20 7.55
N ARG A 68 -8.82 17.63 8.68
CA ARG A 68 -9.71 17.06 9.69
C ARG A 68 -9.69 17.94 10.92
#